data_AF-A0A2S9FFP2-F1
#
_entry.id   AF-A0A2S9FFP2-F1
#
_cell.length_a   1.000
_cell.length_b   1.000
_cell.length_c   1.000
_cell.angle_alpha   90.00
_cell.angle_beta   90.00
_cell.angle_gamma   90.00
#
_symmetry.space_group_name_H-M   'P 1'
#
loop_
_entity.id
_entity.type
_entity.pdbx_description
1 polymer ?
#
loop_
_entity_poly.entity_id
_entity_poly.type
_entity_poly.pdbx_seq_one_letter_code
_entity_poly.pdbx_strand_id
1 'polypeptide(L)'
;VAVILVMLLFVYRSIVTVILLLVVVGIQLQAARGVVALLGDYGLLGLTTFGVNLLVALCIAAGTDYGIFFIGRYQEARQAGEDKVTAYFTTYRGVAKVVLASGLTIAGALYCLSFTRLPFFNALALPTAVGILVAVAVALTLYPAVLALGGRFGLFDSKRSLQVRGWRRMGTTIVRWPAPILVATLAVTLLGLLALPGFKPSYNDQDYLPTNIPAMDGMSAAARHFPPSAMMAPEVLLVETDRDLRNPSDFLILNKLAKAVLAVPGISNVQAVT
;
A
#
# COMPACT_ATOMS: atom_id res chain seq x y z
N VAL A 1 -8.86 11.34 -5.70
CA VAL A 1 -8.35 12.55 -6.39
C VAL A 1 -9.09 13.82 -5.98
N ALA A 2 -10.44 13.88 -6.07
CA ALA A 2 -11.20 15.09 -5.68
C ALA A 2 -10.90 15.57 -4.25
N VAL A 3 -10.84 14.67 -3.28
CA VAL A 3 -10.47 15.00 -1.89
C VAL A 3 -9.07 15.62 -1.80
N ILE A 4 -8.09 15.06 -2.51
CA ILE A 4 -6.72 15.58 -2.55
C ILE A 4 -6.70 16.98 -3.18
N LEU A 5 -7.42 17.18 -4.27
CA LEU A 5 -7.54 18.48 -4.93
C LEU A 5 -8.13 19.53 -3.98
N VAL A 6 -9.24 19.21 -3.31
CA VAL A 6 -9.89 20.10 -2.35
C VAL A 6 -8.96 20.43 -1.18
N MET A 7 -8.26 19.42 -0.63
CA MET A 7 -7.29 19.62 0.44
C MET A 7 -6.12 20.51 0.00
N LEU A 8 -5.52 20.24 -1.16
CA LEU A 8 -4.41 21.05 -1.70
C LEU A 8 -4.87 22.48 -2.02
N LEU A 9 -6.09 22.66 -2.54
CA LEU A 9 -6.65 23.97 -2.80
C LEU A 9 -6.89 24.75 -1.51
N PHE A 10 -7.34 24.08 -0.46
CA PHE A 10 -7.49 24.67 0.87
C PHE A 10 -6.13 25.11 1.46
N VAL A 11 -5.08 24.29 1.28
CA VAL A 11 -3.72 24.58 1.79
C VAL A 11 -3.03 25.70 1.00
N TYR A 12 -2.99 25.61 -0.34
CA TYR A 12 -2.22 26.52 -1.18
C TYR A 12 -3.00 27.73 -1.72
N ARG A 13 -4.33 27.67 -1.76
CA ARG A 13 -5.23 28.71 -2.29
C ARG A 13 -4.79 29.26 -3.66
N SER A 14 -4.20 28.40 -4.47
CA SER A 14 -3.65 28.72 -5.79
C SER A 14 -3.96 27.56 -6.73
N ILE A 15 -4.91 27.79 -7.63
CA ILE A 15 -5.34 26.77 -8.60
C ILE A 15 -4.15 26.33 -9.47
N VAL A 16 -3.29 27.27 -9.87
CA VAL A 16 -2.12 26.98 -10.71
C VAL A 16 -1.13 26.07 -9.99
N THR A 17 -0.82 26.34 -8.72
CA THR A 17 0.08 25.52 -7.91
C THR A 17 -0.48 24.11 -7.71
N VAL A 18 -1.78 24.00 -7.45
CA VAL A 18 -2.46 22.71 -7.26
C VAL A 18 -2.48 21.89 -8.56
N ILE A 19 -2.80 22.51 -9.70
CA ILE A 19 -2.79 21.82 -11.00
C ILE A 19 -1.37 21.35 -11.33
N LEU A 20 -0.35 22.21 -11.14
CA LEU A 20 1.04 21.81 -11.36
C LEU A 20 1.44 20.61 -10.50
N LEU A 21 1.11 20.63 -9.20
CA LEU A 21 1.37 19.49 -8.31
C LEU A 21 0.67 18.22 -8.80
N LEU A 22 -0.61 18.30 -9.16
CA LEU A 22 -1.36 17.14 -9.64
C LEU A 22 -0.81 16.59 -10.97
N VAL A 23 -0.34 17.47 -11.87
CA VAL A 23 0.32 17.05 -13.12
C VAL A 23 1.62 16.31 -12.81
N VAL A 24 2.44 16.82 -11.89
CA VAL A 24 3.69 16.16 -11.47
C VAL A 24 3.40 14.79 -10.84
N VAL A 25 2.41 14.71 -9.95
CA VAL A 25 1.97 13.43 -9.36
C VAL A 25 1.46 12.47 -10.45
N GLY A 26 0.73 12.97 -11.45
CA GLY A 26 0.28 12.20 -12.59
C GLY A 26 1.46 11.63 -13.41
N ILE A 27 2.45 12.46 -13.75
CA ILE A 27 3.65 12.03 -14.46
C ILE A 27 4.42 10.99 -13.63
N GLN A 28 4.59 11.24 -12.34
CA GLN A 28 5.24 10.31 -11.41
C GLN A 28 4.52 8.95 -11.37
N LEU A 29 3.20 8.96 -11.28
CA LEU A 29 2.39 7.74 -11.27
C LEU A 29 2.55 6.96 -12.57
N GLN A 30 2.52 7.64 -13.72
CA GLN A 30 2.67 7.00 -15.02
C GLN A 30 4.08 6.47 -15.23
N ALA A 31 5.11 7.18 -14.77
CA ALA A 31 6.49 6.70 -14.79
C ALA A 31 6.67 5.44 -13.91
N ALA A 32 6.16 5.46 -12.68
CA ALA A 32 6.23 4.32 -11.77
C ALA A 32 5.48 3.09 -12.34
N ARG A 33 4.25 3.28 -12.81
CA ARG A 33 3.49 2.23 -13.50
C ARG A 33 4.19 1.72 -14.75
N GLY A 34 4.76 2.62 -15.56
CA GLY A 34 5.45 2.27 -16.80
C GLY A 34 6.67 1.39 -16.54
N VAL A 35 7.51 1.76 -15.58
CA VAL A 35 8.68 0.96 -15.21
C VAL A 35 8.27 -0.41 -14.65
N VAL A 36 7.28 -0.44 -13.76
CA VAL A 36 6.78 -1.71 -13.19
C VAL A 36 6.14 -2.60 -14.26
N ALA A 37 5.38 -2.02 -15.19
CA ALA A 37 4.77 -2.74 -16.30
C ALA A 37 5.82 -3.32 -17.24
N LEU A 38 6.87 -2.56 -17.58
CA LEU A 38 7.98 -3.05 -18.38
C LEU A 38 8.70 -4.22 -17.70
N LEU A 39 9.00 -4.10 -16.40
CA LEU A 39 9.62 -5.19 -15.66
C LEU A 39 8.71 -6.43 -15.54
N GLY A 40 7.39 -6.23 -15.49
CA GLY A 40 6.41 -7.32 -15.57
C GLY A 40 6.40 -8.00 -16.94
N ASP A 41 6.49 -7.23 -18.04
CA ASP A 41 6.53 -7.76 -19.41
C ASP A 41 7.77 -8.63 -19.66
N TYR A 42 8.92 -8.25 -19.09
CA TYR A 42 10.14 -9.06 -19.09
C TYR A 42 10.08 -10.30 -18.18
N GLY A 43 8.97 -10.56 -17.49
CA GLY A 43 8.81 -11.69 -16.58
C GLY A 43 9.62 -11.59 -15.29
N LEU A 44 10.16 -10.40 -14.96
CA LEU A 44 10.95 -10.18 -13.75
C LEU A 44 10.06 -9.95 -12.51
N LEU A 45 8.81 -9.55 -12.72
CA LEU A 45 7.85 -9.21 -11.65
C LEU A 45 6.52 -9.94 -11.83
N GLY A 46 6.02 -10.53 -10.74
CA GLY A 46 4.62 -10.95 -10.66
C GLY A 46 3.71 -9.74 -10.51
N LEU A 47 2.75 -9.56 -11.42
CA LEU A 47 1.76 -8.49 -11.36
C LEU A 47 0.43 -9.04 -10.85
N THR A 48 -0.07 -8.45 -9.76
CA THR A 48 -1.41 -8.73 -9.24
C THR A 48 -2.25 -7.46 -9.28
N THR A 49 -3.57 -7.59 -9.45
CA THR A 49 -4.50 -6.45 -9.42
C THR A 49 -4.37 -5.66 -8.12
N PHE A 50 -4.19 -6.36 -7.00
CA PHE A 50 -3.97 -5.73 -5.70
C PHE A 50 -2.66 -4.94 -5.65
N GLY A 51 -1.56 -5.47 -6.22
CA GLY A 51 -0.27 -4.79 -6.27
C GLY A 51 -0.28 -3.53 -7.09
N VAL A 52 -0.97 -3.56 -8.24
CA VAL A 52 -1.16 -2.36 -9.06
C VAL A 52 -1.98 -1.32 -8.29
N ASN A 53 -3.06 -1.71 -7.63
CA ASN A 53 -3.88 -0.78 -6.85
C ASN A 53 -3.11 -0.16 -5.66
N LEU A 54 -2.32 -0.98 -4.96
CA LEU A 54 -1.48 -0.53 -3.86
C LEU A 54 -0.40 0.44 -4.33
N LEU A 55 0.30 0.11 -5.42
CA LEU A 55 1.29 0.99 -6.06
C LEU A 55 0.69 2.37 -6.37
N VAL A 56 -0.52 2.39 -6.94
CA VAL A 56 -1.21 3.61 -7.32
C VAL A 56 -1.52 4.48 -6.10
N ALA A 57 -2.09 3.88 -5.06
CA ALA A 57 -2.40 4.58 -3.83
C ALA A 57 -1.15 5.18 -3.20
N LEU A 58 -0.07 4.39 -3.08
CA LEU A 58 1.19 4.82 -2.49
C LEU A 58 1.88 5.91 -3.32
N CYS A 59 1.93 5.78 -4.65
CA CYS A 59 2.55 6.78 -5.51
C CYS A 59 1.82 8.12 -5.48
N ILE A 60 0.48 8.11 -5.41
CA ILE A 60 -0.31 9.35 -5.28
C ILE A 60 -0.05 10.00 -3.93
N ALA A 61 -0.07 9.22 -2.84
CA ALA A 61 0.18 9.71 -1.49
C ALA A 61 1.59 10.30 -1.38
N ALA A 62 2.62 9.48 -1.66
CA ALA A 62 4.02 9.90 -1.59
C ALA A 62 4.33 11.06 -2.53
N GLY A 63 3.82 11.02 -3.77
CA GLY A 63 3.97 12.12 -4.72
C GLY A 63 3.41 13.42 -4.18
N THR A 64 2.18 13.40 -3.65
CA THR A 64 1.54 14.60 -3.09
C THR A 64 2.34 15.15 -1.91
N ASP A 65 2.77 14.29 -1.00
CA ASP A 65 3.54 14.67 0.19
C ASP A 65 4.90 15.26 -0.18
N TYR A 66 5.62 14.65 -1.13
CA TYR A 66 6.90 15.18 -1.61
C TYR A 66 6.73 16.56 -2.25
N GLY A 67 5.68 16.75 -3.05
CA GLY A 67 5.33 18.06 -3.60
C GLY A 67 5.05 19.09 -2.51
N ILE A 68 4.35 18.68 -1.44
CA ILE A 68 4.08 19.55 -0.30
C ILE A 68 5.37 19.94 0.42
N PHE A 69 6.28 19.00 0.68
CA PHE A 69 7.57 19.30 1.32
C PHE A 69 8.41 20.26 0.50
N PHE A 70 8.52 20.03 -0.81
CA PHE A 70 9.30 20.88 -1.71
C PHE A 70 8.74 22.31 -1.78
N ILE A 71 7.43 22.47 -2.01
CA ILE A 71 6.81 23.80 -2.11
C ILE A 71 6.74 24.48 -0.74
N GLY A 72 6.40 23.73 0.32
CA GLY A 72 6.33 24.25 1.68
C GLY A 72 7.67 24.84 2.13
N ARG A 73 8.77 24.10 1.91
CA ARG A 73 10.11 24.58 2.27
C ARG A 73 10.57 25.76 1.40
N TYR A 74 10.20 25.77 0.12
CA TYR A 74 10.45 26.94 -0.74
C TYR A 74 9.73 28.19 -0.22
N GLN A 75 8.45 28.05 0.16
CA GLN A 75 7.68 29.14 0.74
C GLN A 75 8.24 29.62 2.07
N GLU A 76 8.72 28.72 2.93
CA GLU A 76 9.41 29.07 4.17
C GLU A 76 10.66 29.92 3.91
N ALA A 77 11.52 29.49 2.97
CA ALA A 77 12.73 30.23 2.62
C ALA A 77 12.41 31.61 2.03
N ARG A 78 11.38 31.69 1.17
CA ARG A 78 10.88 32.97 0.62
C ARG A 78 10.31 33.90 1.70
N GLN A 79 9.58 33.35 2.68
CA GLN A 79 9.07 34.12 3.82
C GLN A 79 10.18 34.58 4.78
N ALA A 80 11.30 33.84 4.83
CA ALA A 80 12.50 34.24 5.58
C ALA A 80 13.32 35.34 4.90
N GLY A 81 12.91 35.79 3.71
CA GLY A 81 13.55 36.89 2.97
C GLY A 81 14.58 36.44 1.94
N GLU A 82 14.74 35.14 1.69
CA GLU A 82 15.68 34.64 0.67
C GLU A 82 15.19 34.99 -0.75
N ASP A 83 16.11 35.31 -1.65
CA ASP A 83 15.81 35.46 -3.08
C ASP A 83 15.41 34.11 -3.71
N LYS A 84 14.85 34.15 -4.92
CA LYS A 84 14.30 32.96 -5.59
C LYS A 84 15.34 31.86 -5.82
N VAL A 85 16.59 32.23 -6.09
CA VAL A 85 17.67 31.29 -6.41
C VAL A 85 18.21 30.69 -5.12
N THR A 86 18.44 31.52 -4.09
CA THR A 86 18.88 31.03 -2.78
C THR A 86 17.81 30.13 -2.16
N ALA A 87 16.53 30.52 -2.20
CA ALA A 87 15.43 29.72 -1.70
C ALA A 87 15.33 28.35 -2.39
N TYR A 88 15.63 28.27 -3.68
CA TYR A 88 15.69 26.99 -4.41
C TYR A 88 16.79 26.08 -3.86
N PHE A 89 18.02 26.59 -3.71
CA PHE A 89 19.13 25.79 -3.18
C PHE A 89 18.94 25.40 -1.70
N THR A 90 18.38 26.29 -0.88
CA THR A 90 18.00 26.01 0.51
C THR A 90 16.96 24.89 0.57
N THR A 91 15.95 24.95 -0.29
CA THR A 91 14.91 23.92 -0.39
C THR A 91 15.50 22.58 -0.82
N TYR A 92 16.29 22.55 -1.90
CA TYR A 92 16.85 21.32 -2.43
C TYR A 92 17.77 20.64 -1.41
N ARG A 93 18.68 21.39 -0.76
CA ARG A 93 19.60 20.84 0.25
C ARG A 93 18.88 20.30 1.48
N GLY A 94 17.76 20.91 1.88
CA GLY A 94 16.96 20.47 3.02
C GLY A 94 16.04 19.29 2.71
N VAL A 95 15.29 19.36 1.61
CA VAL A 95 14.19 18.43 1.31
C VAL A 95 14.67 17.18 0.57
N ALA A 96 15.67 17.28 -0.31
CA ALA A 96 16.10 16.13 -1.12
C ALA A 96 16.52 14.94 -0.25
N LYS A 97 17.26 15.19 0.84
CA LYS A 97 17.68 14.14 1.79
C LYS A 97 16.49 13.53 2.55
N VAL A 98 15.50 14.35 2.89
CA VAL A 98 14.28 13.92 3.60
C VAL A 98 13.42 13.04 2.71
N VAL A 99 13.21 13.44 1.45
CA VAL A 99 12.45 12.66 0.46
C VAL A 99 13.15 11.34 0.16
N LEU A 100 14.48 11.35 -0.02
CA LEU A 100 15.25 10.14 -0.24
C LEU A 100 15.19 9.19 0.97
N ALA A 101 15.36 9.70 2.19
CA ALA A 101 15.27 8.89 3.41
C ALA A 101 13.88 8.27 3.58
N SER A 102 12.82 9.10 3.50
CA SER A 102 11.43 8.65 3.61
C SER A 102 11.09 7.61 2.54
N GLY A 103 11.48 7.87 1.29
CA GLY A 103 11.25 6.98 0.16
C GLY A 103 11.93 5.63 0.31
N LEU A 104 13.19 5.62 0.76
CA LEU A 104 13.91 4.38 1.04
C LEU A 104 13.32 3.60 2.20
N THR A 105 12.81 4.28 3.24
CA THR A 105 12.11 3.60 4.35
C THR A 105 10.84 2.91 3.86
N ILE A 106 10.04 3.58 3.02
CA ILE A 106 8.82 2.99 2.43
C ILE A 106 9.18 1.82 1.51
N ALA A 107 10.15 2.01 0.62
CA ALA A 107 10.60 0.95 -0.29
C ALA A 107 11.15 -0.27 0.47
N GLY A 108 11.92 -0.04 1.53
CA GLY A 108 12.45 -1.10 2.40
C GLY A 108 11.33 -1.84 3.14
N ALA A 109 10.35 -1.12 3.70
CA ALA A 109 9.20 -1.73 4.37
C ALA A 109 8.36 -2.60 3.41
N LEU A 110 8.13 -2.13 2.19
CA LEU A 110 7.44 -2.90 1.15
C LEU A 110 8.27 -4.12 0.72
N TYR A 111 9.58 -3.96 0.59
CA TYR A 111 10.47 -5.06 0.25
C TYR A 111 10.50 -6.14 1.33
N CYS A 112 10.32 -5.81 2.62
CA CYS A 112 10.19 -6.80 3.69
C CYS A 112 9.00 -7.76 3.49
N LEU A 113 7.99 -7.40 2.69
CA LEU A 113 6.91 -8.32 2.32
C LEU A 113 7.42 -9.53 1.52
N SER A 114 8.61 -9.45 0.91
CA SER A 114 9.23 -10.60 0.22
C SER A 114 9.55 -11.76 1.17
N PHE A 115 9.72 -11.50 2.47
CA PHE A 115 9.95 -12.55 3.46
C PHE A 115 8.68 -13.34 3.85
N THR A 116 7.51 -12.90 3.37
CA THR A 116 6.25 -13.60 3.65
C THR A 116 6.14 -14.88 2.82
N ARG A 117 5.62 -15.95 3.43
CA ARG A 117 5.38 -17.24 2.75
C ARG A 117 4.13 -17.25 1.89
N LEU A 118 3.18 -16.36 2.19
CA LEU A 118 1.92 -16.28 1.46
C LEU A 118 2.18 -15.59 0.11
N PRO A 119 1.94 -16.26 -1.05
CA PRO A 119 2.23 -15.70 -2.37
C PRO A 119 1.54 -14.37 -2.61
N PHE A 120 0.38 -14.16 -1.99
CA PHE A 120 -0.37 -12.91 -2.03
C PHE A 120 0.48 -11.71 -1.60
N PHE A 121 1.24 -11.80 -0.50
CA PHE A 121 2.07 -10.69 -0.02
C PHE A 121 3.42 -10.63 -0.73
N ASN A 122 4.02 -11.78 -1.00
CA ASN A 122 5.31 -11.88 -1.69
C ASN A 122 5.25 -11.24 -3.09
N ALA A 123 4.18 -11.49 -3.86
CA ALA A 123 3.99 -10.93 -5.19
C ALA A 123 3.83 -9.39 -5.21
N LEU A 124 3.47 -8.77 -4.09
CA LEU A 124 3.31 -7.31 -3.98
C LEU A 124 4.62 -6.60 -3.66
N ALA A 125 5.54 -7.30 -3.01
CA ALA A 125 6.74 -6.71 -2.42
C ALA A 125 7.58 -5.99 -3.48
N LEU A 126 7.97 -6.71 -4.52
CA LEU A 126 8.92 -6.24 -5.52
C LEU A 126 8.34 -5.15 -6.44
N PRO A 127 7.12 -5.29 -7.01
CA PRO A 127 6.52 -4.24 -7.83
C PRO A 127 6.32 -2.93 -7.09
N THR A 128 5.86 -2.99 -5.84
CA THR A 128 5.56 -1.78 -5.06
C THR A 128 6.83 -1.11 -4.54
N ALA A 129 7.84 -1.88 -4.12
CA ALA A 129 9.14 -1.32 -3.72
C ALA A 129 9.83 -0.62 -4.90
N VAL A 130 9.91 -1.26 -6.07
CA VAL A 130 10.50 -0.66 -7.28
C VAL A 130 9.72 0.58 -7.71
N GLY A 131 8.40 0.51 -7.71
CA GLY A 131 7.56 1.66 -8.07
C GLY A 131 7.75 2.86 -7.14
N ILE A 132 8.00 2.64 -5.84
CA ILE A 132 8.35 3.71 -4.90
C ILE A 132 9.75 4.28 -5.16
N LEU A 133 10.73 3.44 -5.49
CA LEU A 133 12.06 3.94 -5.86
C LEU A 133 12.00 4.83 -7.11
N VAL A 134 11.21 4.44 -8.12
CA VAL A 134 10.96 5.25 -9.31
C VAL A 134 10.25 6.55 -8.93
N ALA A 135 9.22 6.48 -8.07
CA ALA A 135 8.51 7.66 -7.59
C ALA A 135 9.46 8.66 -6.88
N VAL A 136 10.39 8.16 -6.07
CA VAL A 136 11.42 8.97 -5.41
C VAL A 136 12.40 9.57 -6.41
N ALA A 137 12.84 8.80 -7.41
CA ALA A 137 13.72 9.31 -8.47
C ALA A 137 13.04 10.42 -9.28
N VAL A 138 11.77 10.24 -9.63
CA VAL A 138 10.97 11.28 -10.28
C VAL A 138 10.79 12.48 -9.36
N ALA A 139 10.54 12.26 -8.06
CA ALA A 139 10.37 13.37 -7.13
C ALA A 139 11.64 14.22 -6.99
N LEU A 140 12.81 13.60 -6.92
CA LEU A 140 14.10 14.29 -6.81
C LEU A 140 14.54 15.00 -8.09
N THR A 141 13.90 14.73 -9.23
CA THR A 141 14.25 15.33 -10.53
C THR A 141 13.18 16.33 -10.98
N LEU A 142 11.93 15.91 -10.97
CA LEU A 142 10.81 16.67 -11.51
C LEU A 142 10.34 17.78 -10.58
N TYR A 143 10.28 17.58 -9.25
CA TYR A 143 9.90 18.66 -8.33
C TYR A 143 10.90 19.82 -8.34
N PRO A 144 12.22 19.60 -8.30
CA PRO A 144 13.19 20.68 -8.46
C PRO A 144 13.08 21.39 -9.81
N ALA A 145 12.89 20.64 -10.92
CA ALA A 145 12.70 21.25 -12.23
C ALA A 145 11.45 22.17 -12.28
N VAL A 146 10.35 21.71 -11.70
CA VAL A 146 9.09 22.47 -11.63
C VAL A 146 9.23 23.67 -10.70
N LEU A 147 9.94 23.54 -9.57
CA LEU A 147 10.25 24.64 -8.67
C LEU A 147 11.12 25.71 -9.35
N ALA A 148 12.14 25.31 -10.10
CA ALA A 148 13.01 26.24 -10.82
C ALA A 148 12.23 27.02 -11.88
N LEU A 149 11.38 26.34 -12.65
CA LEU A 149 10.54 26.96 -13.68
C LEU A 149 9.46 27.86 -13.07
N GLY A 150 8.64 27.35 -12.15
CA GLY A 150 7.54 28.10 -11.56
C GLY A 150 7.99 29.19 -10.58
N GLY A 151 9.17 29.03 -9.95
CA GLY A 151 9.81 30.06 -9.13
C GLY A 151 10.18 31.29 -9.95
N ARG A 152 10.61 31.12 -11.21
CA ARG A 152 10.88 32.23 -12.14
C ARG A 152 9.64 33.11 -12.32
N PHE A 153 8.47 32.48 -12.49
CA PHE A 153 7.18 33.15 -12.66
C PHE A 153 6.51 33.60 -11.34
N GLY A 154 7.12 33.35 -10.17
CA GLY A 154 6.53 33.72 -8.87
C GLY A 154 5.27 32.93 -8.50
N LEU A 155 5.03 31.78 -9.15
CA LEU A 155 3.81 30.97 -8.99
C LEU A 155 3.69 30.30 -7.63
N PHE A 156 4.78 30.28 -6.86
CA PHE A 156 4.88 29.62 -5.56
C PHE A 156 5.01 30.58 -4.38
N ASP A 157 4.97 31.90 -4.60
CA ASP A 157 5.03 32.86 -3.50
C ASP A 157 3.78 32.67 -2.60
N SER A 158 4.03 32.54 -1.30
CA SER A 158 2.99 32.15 -0.36
C SER A 158 2.01 33.29 -0.11
N LYS A 159 0.70 32.99 -0.20
CA LYS A 159 -0.38 33.95 0.08
C LYS A 159 -0.70 34.08 1.58
N ARG A 160 -0.03 33.33 2.46
CA ARG A 160 -0.29 33.32 3.91
C ARG A 160 1.03 33.23 4.68
N SER A 161 1.16 34.01 5.76
CA SER A 161 2.23 33.79 6.73
C SER A 161 1.95 32.50 7.52
N LEU A 162 2.98 31.68 7.74
CA LEU A 162 2.85 30.44 8.49
C LEU A 162 2.34 30.74 9.91
N GLN A 163 1.13 30.29 10.24
CA GLN A 163 0.54 30.47 11.57
C GLN A 163 1.12 29.46 12.56
N VAL A 164 2.29 29.78 13.10
CA VAL A 164 3.02 28.93 14.06
C VAL A 164 2.40 28.93 15.47
N ARG A 165 1.43 29.82 15.74
CA ARG A 165 0.94 30.13 17.10
C ARG A 165 0.18 28.97 17.76
N GLY A 166 -0.58 28.19 16.96
CA GLY A 166 -1.28 26.99 17.44
C GLY A 166 -0.34 25.84 17.76
N TRP A 167 0.58 25.54 16.84
CA TRP A 167 1.64 24.53 17.01
C TRP A 167 2.54 24.82 18.22
N ARG A 168 2.88 26.10 18.44
CA ARG A 168 3.65 26.52 19.61
C ARG A 168 2.94 26.22 20.93
N ARG A 169 1.62 26.44 21.00
CA ARG A 169 0.84 26.11 22.21
C ARG A 169 0.86 24.61 22.50
N MET A 170 0.60 23.78 21.49
CA MET A 170 0.65 22.32 21.66
C MET A 170 2.02 21.85 22.11
N GLY A 171 3.09 22.33 21.46
CA GLY A 171 4.46 22.02 21.86
C GLY A 171 4.77 22.43 23.30
N THR A 172 4.34 23.62 23.72
CA THR A 172 4.53 24.06 25.12
C THR A 172 3.75 23.21 26.12
N THR A 173 2.56 22.72 25.76
CA THR A 173 1.77 21.84 26.63
C THR A 173 2.44 20.48 26.79
N ILE A 174 2.95 19.91 25.70
CA ILE A 174 3.67 18.62 25.69
C ILE A 174 4.92 18.68 26.59
N VAL A 175 5.71 19.75 26.47
CA VAL A 175 6.93 19.92 27.27
C VAL A 175 6.62 20.25 28.73
N ARG A 176 5.51 20.95 29.02
CA ARG A 176 5.12 21.27 30.40
C ARG A 176 4.56 20.08 31.17
N TRP A 177 3.91 19.13 30.49
CA TRP A 177 3.22 17.99 31.12
C TRP A 177 3.55 16.66 30.42
N PRO A 178 4.83 16.26 30.33
CA PRO A 178 5.25 15.11 29.50
C PRO A 178 4.69 13.78 30.01
N ALA A 179 4.75 13.54 31.34
CA ALA A 179 4.28 12.29 31.94
C ALA A 179 2.77 12.04 31.77
N PRO A 180 1.85 12.96 32.13
CA PRO A 180 0.42 12.70 31.95
C PRO A 180 0.01 12.66 30.49
N ILE A 181 0.68 13.39 29.59
CA ILE A 181 0.41 13.29 28.16
C ILE A 181 0.83 11.92 27.63
N LEU A 182 1.99 11.41 28.02
CA LEU A 182 2.44 10.06 27.67
C LEU A 182 1.49 8.99 28.21
N VAL A 183 1.05 9.11 29.46
CA VAL A 183 0.10 8.16 30.07
C VAL A 183 -1.24 8.22 29.34
N ALA A 184 -1.74 9.41 29.02
CA ALA A 184 -3.00 9.56 28.29
C ALA A 184 -2.92 8.98 26.88
N THR A 185 -1.86 9.27 26.12
CA THR A 185 -1.70 8.72 24.77
C THR A 185 -1.50 7.20 24.80
N LEU A 186 -0.76 6.67 25.78
CA LEU A 186 -0.60 5.23 25.97
C LEU A 186 -1.92 4.55 26.36
N ALA A 187 -2.71 5.17 27.24
CA ALA A 187 -4.02 4.64 27.63
C ALA A 187 -4.96 4.55 26.41
N VAL A 188 -4.98 5.59 25.57
CA VAL A 188 -5.79 5.60 24.34
C VAL A 188 -5.31 4.53 23.35
N THR A 189 -4.00 4.37 23.14
CA THR A 189 -3.49 3.33 22.24
C THR A 189 -3.75 1.93 22.78
N LEU A 190 -3.59 1.70 24.09
CA LEU A 190 -3.92 0.42 24.74
C LEU A 190 -5.41 0.08 24.67
N LEU A 191 -6.30 1.08 24.81
CA LEU A 191 -7.73 0.91 24.61
C LEU A 191 -8.04 0.45 23.17
N GLY A 192 -7.35 1.00 22.17
CA GLY A 192 -7.47 0.54 20.78
C GLY A 192 -7.00 -0.91 20.58
N LEU A 193 -5.98 -1.34 21.32
CA LEU A 193 -5.44 -2.71 21.25
C LEU A 193 -6.38 -3.76 21.87
N LEU A 194 -7.36 -3.38 22.70
CA LEU A 194 -8.37 -4.30 23.23
C LEU A 194 -9.23 -4.96 22.13
N ALA A 195 -9.22 -4.44 20.90
CA ALA A 195 -9.89 -5.05 19.76
C ALA A 195 -9.12 -6.27 19.18
N LEU A 196 -7.82 -6.43 19.47
CA LEU A 196 -6.99 -7.48 18.88
C LEU A 196 -7.35 -8.93 19.29
N PRO A 197 -7.74 -9.24 20.54
CA PRO A 197 -8.08 -10.62 20.92
C PRO A 197 -9.26 -11.22 20.14
N GLY A 198 -10.12 -10.37 19.54
CA GLY A 198 -11.23 -10.79 18.69
C GLY A 198 -10.85 -11.05 17.23
N PHE A 199 -9.60 -10.77 16.83
CA PHE A 199 -9.16 -10.91 15.44
C PHE A 199 -9.05 -12.38 15.03
N LYS A 200 -9.86 -12.78 14.05
CA LYS A 200 -9.82 -14.09 13.42
C LYS A 200 -9.37 -13.92 11.97
N PRO A 201 -8.19 -14.42 11.57
CA PRO A 201 -7.77 -14.39 10.17
C PRO A 201 -8.75 -15.19 9.31
N SER A 202 -9.36 -14.53 8.31
CA SER A 202 -10.13 -15.18 7.24
C SER A 202 -9.42 -14.91 5.92
N TYR A 203 -9.19 -15.98 5.15
CA TYR A 203 -8.67 -15.93 3.79
C TYR A 203 -9.78 -16.17 2.75
N ASN A 204 -11.04 -16.07 3.17
CA ASN A 204 -12.17 -16.21 2.27
C ASN A 204 -12.50 -14.85 1.64
N ASP A 205 -12.11 -14.66 0.38
CA ASP A 205 -12.37 -13.42 -0.35
C ASP A 205 -13.86 -13.10 -0.49
N GLN A 206 -14.74 -14.11 -0.38
CA GLN A 206 -16.20 -13.94 -0.46
C GLN A 206 -16.74 -13.04 0.65
N ASP A 207 -16.13 -13.06 1.83
CA ASP A 207 -16.55 -12.25 2.98
C ASP A 207 -16.38 -10.74 2.71
N TYR A 208 -15.54 -10.37 1.74
CA TYR A 208 -15.24 -8.98 1.37
C TYR A 208 -16.02 -8.49 0.16
N LEU A 209 -16.83 -9.35 -0.46
CA LEU A 209 -17.67 -8.97 -1.59
C LEU A 209 -18.98 -8.32 -1.11
N PRO A 210 -19.49 -7.29 -1.81
CA PRO A 210 -20.81 -6.75 -1.53
C PRO A 210 -21.87 -7.83 -1.70
N THR A 211 -22.83 -7.90 -0.78
CA THR A 211 -23.90 -8.91 -0.80
C THR A 211 -24.91 -8.70 -1.92
N ASN A 212 -24.92 -7.54 -2.57
CA ASN A 212 -25.90 -7.13 -3.58
C ASN A 212 -25.44 -7.32 -5.02
N ILE A 213 -24.46 -8.20 -5.27
CA ILE A 213 -23.99 -8.50 -6.63
C ILE A 213 -24.58 -9.82 -7.15
N PRO A 214 -24.87 -9.93 -8.46
CA PRO A 214 -25.43 -11.15 -9.05
C PRO A 214 -24.59 -12.41 -8.79
N ALA A 215 -23.27 -12.26 -8.65
CA ALA A 215 -22.37 -13.36 -8.32
C ALA A 215 -22.63 -13.94 -6.92
N MET A 216 -22.98 -13.09 -5.94
CA MET A 216 -23.32 -13.52 -4.59
C MET A 216 -24.71 -14.13 -4.53
N ASP A 217 -25.66 -13.61 -5.33
CA ASP A 217 -26.97 -14.24 -5.48
C ASP A 217 -26.84 -15.66 -6.04
N GLY A 218 -26.00 -15.86 -7.06
CA GLY A 218 -25.67 -17.17 -7.62
C GLY A 218 -25.02 -18.11 -6.60
N MET A 219 -24.04 -17.63 -5.83
CA MET A 219 -23.45 -18.40 -4.73
C MET A 219 -24.47 -18.76 -3.65
N SER A 220 -25.37 -17.83 -3.28
CA SER A 220 -26.43 -18.09 -2.31
C SER A 220 -27.44 -19.12 -2.81
N ALA A 221 -27.75 -19.12 -4.10
CA ALA A 221 -28.65 -20.08 -4.72
C ALA A 221 -28.00 -21.47 -4.79
N ALA A 222 -26.70 -21.53 -5.09
CA ALA A 222 -25.92 -22.77 -5.03
C ALA A 222 -25.84 -23.31 -3.60
N ALA A 223 -25.58 -22.44 -2.60
CA ALA A 223 -25.50 -22.82 -1.19
C ALA A 223 -26.79 -23.38 -0.60
N ARG A 224 -27.95 -23.11 -1.24
CA ARG A 224 -29.23 -23.75 -0.87
C ARG A 224 -29.32 -25.21 -1.31
N HIS A 225 -28.60 -25.60 -2.36
CA HIS A 225 -28.74 -26.91 -3.01
C HIS A 225 -27.50 -27.79 -2.83
N PHE A 226 -26.33 -27.20 -2.62
CA PHE A 226 -25.06 -27.90 -2.46
C PHE A 226 -24.49 -27.67 -1.06
N PRO A 227 -23.99 -28.72 -0.39
CA PRO A 227 -23.30 -28.56 0.87
C PRO A 227 -22.02 -27.73 0.67
N PRO A 228 -21.55 -26.97 1.69
CA PRO A 228 -20.33 -26.17 1.58
C PRO A 228 -19.11 -26.98 1.12
N SER A 229 -19.02 -28.25 1.51
CA SER A 229 -17.94 -29.16 1.11
C SER A 229 -17.89 -29.45 -0.40
N ALA A 230 -19.01 -29.32 -1.11
CA ALA A 230 -19.06 -29.48 -2.57
C ALA A 230 -18.84 -28.16 -3.33
N MET A 231 -18.92 -27.03 -2.63
CA MET A 231 -18.74 -25.69 -3.21
C MET A 231 -17.32 -25.16 -3.00
N MET A 232 -16.56 -25.73 -2.08
CA MET A 232 -15.16 -25.41 -1.83
C MET A 232 -14.23 -26.35 -2.61
N ALA A 233 -13.01 -25.89 -2.92
CA ALA A 233 -12.00 -26.76 -3.51
C ALA A 233 -11.67 -27.90 -2.53
N PRO A 234 -11.74 -29.18 -2.95
CA PRO A 234 -11.43 -30.30 -2.07
C PRO A 234 -9.96 -30.27 -1.69
N GLU A 235 -9.64 -30.73 -0.48
CA GLU A 235 -8.25 -31.02 -0.12
C GLU A 235 -7.77 -32.23 -0.93
N VAL A 236 -6.64 -32.05 -1.63
CA VAL A 236 -6.06 -33.09 -2.48
C VAL A 236 -4.90 -33.76 -1.73
N LEU A 237 -5.06 -35.04 -1.42
CA LEU A 237 -3.98 -35.88 -0.91
C LEU A 237 -3.27 -36.56 -2.08
N LEU A 238 -2.05 -36.13 -2.38
CA LEU A 238 -1.19 -36.77 -3.37
C LEU A 238 -0.36 -37.89 -2.72
N VAL A 239 -0.44 -39.09 -3.29
CA VAL A 239 0.35 -40.25 -2.87
C VAL A 239 1.40 -40.52 -3.95
N GLU A 240 2.66 -40.39 -3.60
CA GLU A 240 3.80 -40.63 -4.49
C GLU A 240 4.49 -41.95 -4.14
N THR A 241 4.79 -42.76 -5.15
CA THR A 241 5.43 -44.08 -4.99
C THR A 241 6.42 -44.37 -6.12
N ASP A 242 7.50 -45.09 -5.81
CA ASP A 242 8.54 -45.47 -6.79
C ASP A 242 8.12 -46.58 -7.77
N ARG A 243 6.88 -47.09 -7.65
CA ARG A 243 6.35 -48.19 -8.46
C ARG A 243 4.94 -47.89 -8.95
N ASP A 244 4.55 -48.55 -10.04
CA ASP A 244 3.19 -48.44 -10.59
C ASP A 244 2.17 -49.19 -9.71
N LEU A 245 1.16 -48.47 -9.24
CA LEU A 245 0.09 -48.98 -8.37
C LEU A 245 -1.15 -49.46 -9.14
N ARG A 246 -1.15 -49.44 -10.47
CA ARG A 246 -2.30 -49.83 -11.32
C ARG A 246 -2.46 -51.35 -11.41
N ASN A 247 -2.46 -52.03 -10.27
CA ASN A 247 -2.65 -53.47 -10.16
C ASN A 247 -3.66 -53.80 -9.05
N PRO A 248 -4.32 -54.98 -9.10
CA PRO A 248 -5.37 -55.33 -8.15
C PRO A 248 -4.94 -55.32 -6.68
N SER A 249 -3.71 -55.74 -6.38
CA SER A 249 -3.17 -55.74 -5.00
C SER A 249 -2.98 -54.34 -4.45
N ASP A 250 -2.44 -53.42 -5.25
CA ASP A 250 -2.19 -52.05 -4.82
C ASP A 250 -3.48 -51.22 -4.75
N PHE A 251 -4.50 -51.54 -5.56
CA PHE A 251 -5.83 -50.96 -5.38
C PHE A 251 -6.46 -51.29 -4.02
N LEU A 252 -6.19 -52.46 -3.44
CA LEU A 252 -6.63 -52.76 -2.07
C LEU A 252 -5.93 -51.86 -1.03
N ILE A 253 -4.66 -51.54 -1.26
CA ILE A 253 -3.89 -50.64 -0.40
C ILE A 253 -4.42 -49.22 -0.51
N LEU A 254 -4.68 -48.73 -1.73
CA LEU A 254 -5.27 -47.40 -1.97
C LEU A 254 -6.67 -47.27 -1.35
N ASN A 255 -7.51 -48.31 -1.46
CA ASN A 255 -8.82 -48.32 -0.82
C ASN A 255 -8.70 -48.33 0.72
N LYS A 256 -7.75 -49.08 1.28
CA LYS A 256 -7.49 -49.06 2.73
C LYS A 256 -7.02 -47.68 3.19
N LEU A 257 -6.19 -47.01 2.41
CA LEU A 257 -5.76 -45.63 2.66
C LEU A 257 -6.95 -44.67 2.62
N ALA A 258 -7.79 -44.73 1.59
CA ALA A 258 -8.97 -43.88 1.46
C ALA A 258 -9.92 -44.04 2.67
N LYS A 259 -10.15 -45.26 3.15
CA LYS A 259 -10.93 -45.54 4.36
C LYS A 259 -10.28 -44.99 5.63
N ALA A 260 -8.95 -45.09 5.74
CA ALA A 260 -8.23 -44.53 6.87
C ALA A 260 -8.31 -42.99 6.90
N VAL A 261 -8.24 -42.34 5.73
CA VAL A 261 -8.44 -40.89 5.60
C VAL A 261 -9.87 -40.53 5.99
N LEU A 262 -10.89 -41.24 5.50
CA LEU A 262 -12.29 -40.98 5.86
C LEU A 262 -12.56 -41.08 7.38
N ALA A 263 -11.78 -41.89 8.10
CA ALA A 263 -11.90 -42.03 9.56
C ALA A 263 -11.33 -40.83 10.35
N VAL A 264 -10.61 -39.91 9.71
CA VAL A 264 -10.06 -38.72 10.36
C VAL A 264 -11.19 -37.74 10.70
N PRO A 265 -11.31 -37.27 11.96
CA PRO A 265 -12.34 -36.31 12.35
C PRO A 265 -12.28 -35.03 11.51
N GLY A 266 -13.41 -34.63 10.93
CA GLY A 266 -13.52 -33.43 10.08
C GLY A 266 -13.59 -33.71 8.58
N ILE A 267 -13.33 -34.95 8.14
CA ILE A 267 -13.47 -35.34 6.73
C ILE A 267 -14.89 -35.83 6.46
N SER A 268 -15.58 -35.16 5.52
CA SER A 268 -16.99 -35.47 5.17
C SER A 268 -17.12 -36.53 4.08
N ASN A 269 -16.21 -36.54 3.11
CA ASN A 269 -16.17 -37.49 2.01
C ASN A 269 -14.75 -37.63 1.46
N VAL A 270 -14.41 -38.78 0.88
CA VAL A 270 -13.14 -39.03 0.20
C VAL A 270 -13.45 -39.59 -1.19
N GLN A 271 -13.00 -38.90 -2.24
CA GLN A 271 -13.07 -39.39 -3.60
C GLN A 271 -11.69 -39.93 -4.01
N ALA A 272 -11.55 -41.26 -4.05
CA ALA A 272 -10.32 -41.94 -4.43
C ALA A 272 -10.41 -42.46 -5.89
N VAL A 273 -9.29 -42.94 -6.42
CA VAL A 273 -9.21 -43.56 -7.77
C VAL A 273 -9.90 -44.94 -7.80
N THR A 274 -10.12 -45.54 -6.64
CA THR A 274 -10.84 -46.81 -6.41
C THR A 274 -12.26 -46.56 -5.92
#